data_AF-A0A8X6FKB4-F1
#
_entry.id   AF-A0A8X6FKB4-F1
#
_cell.length_a   1.000
_cell.length_b   1.000
_cell.length_c   1.000
_cell.angle_alpha   90.00
_cell.angle_beta   90.00
_cell.angle_gamma   90.00
#
_symmetry.space_group_name_H-M   'P 1'
#
loop_
_entity.id
_entity.type
_entity.pdbx_description
1 polymer ?
#
loop_
_entity_poly.entity_id
_entity_poly.type
_entity_poly.pdbx_seq_one_letter_code
_entity_poly.pdbx_strand_id
1 'polypeptide(L)'
;MNAASNIGSKSLAVFYSFAMVSALLLPKWSIETFGCKNVLLVGMIVTCCYIASNVYLCVETMVAASILYGVVISSYISAQSLYVNEMAIRFQLTTRNNIETVMACFFGIYAFFLESSQVSGNIISYFVLRIPSYVVERRNNSESNKCGINFDSDNSANITNTNLLPPPEIERIVLISIFVSLGILAVILAGFFLESVMTTEKNVNGFQSICHSFVANLLHLKNYQQVLLIPISVLIGLQSSFFSNEVTLVSKLSLILYLIARLFENKNPFSF
;
A
#
# COMPACT_ATOMS: atom_id res chain seq x y z
N MET A 1 12.43 10.81 1.07
CA MET A 1 12.76 10.78 2.52
C MET A 1 14.13 10.15 2.81
N ASN A 2 14.52 9.02 2.19
CA ASN A 2 15.75 8.27 2.54
C ASN A 2 16.73 8.13 1.35
N ALA A 3 17.25 9.27 0.84
CA ALA A 3 18.14 9.29 -0.32
C ALA A 3 19.61 8.92 0.02
N ALA A 4 20.01 9.02 1.29
CA ALA A 4 21.35 8.61 1.70
C ALA A 4 21.52 7.10 1.48
N SER A 5 22.44 6.69 0.60
CA SER A 5 22.81 5.30 0.30
C SER A 5 21.71 4.33 -0.18
N ASN A 6 20.65 4.86 -0.82
CA ASN A 6 19.52 4.07 -1.34
C ASN A 6 18.80 3.21 -0.28
N ILE A 7 18.89 3.57 1.00
CA ILE A 7 18.33 2.78 2.11
C ILE A 7 16.80 2.70 1.99
N GLY A 8 16.15 3.79 1.53
CA GLY A 8 14.71 3.80 1.29
C GLY A 8 14.27 2.72 0.28
N SER A 9 14.92 2.68 -0.88
CA SER A 9 14.60 1.71 -1.93
C SER A 9 14.91 0.27 -1.50
N LYS A 10 16.03 0.04 -0.80
CA LYS A 10 16.38 -1.29 -0.26
C LYS A 10 15.35 -1.78 0.75
N SER A 11 14.96 -0.93 1.69
CA SER A 11 13.95 -1.23 2.70
C SER A 11 12.60 -1.57 2.07
N LEU A 12 12.19 -0.80 1.06
CA LEU A 12 10.93 -1.02 0.36
C LEU A 12 10.93 -2.35 -0.42
N ALA A 13 12.06 -2.70 -1.07
CA ALA A 13 12.22 -3.98 -1.75
C ALA A 13 12.12 -5.17 -0.77
N VAL A 14 12.77 -5.06 0.40
CA VAL A 14 12.67 -6.07 1.46
C VAL A 14 11.22 -6.20 1.92
N PHE A 15 10.55 -5.10 2.24
CA PHE A 15 9.14 -5.08 2.63
C PHE A 15 8.25 -5.85 1.62
N TYR A 16 8.32 -5.51 0.33
CA TYR A 16 7.48 -6.16 -0.69
C TYR A 16 7.80 -7.65 -0.87
N SER A 17 9.08 -8.04 -0.75
CA SER A 17 9.50 -9.44 -0.86
C SER A 17 8.86 -10.29 0.24
N PHE A 18 8.90 -9.82 1.48
CA PHE A 18 8.28 -10.52 2.62
C PHE A 18 6.75 -10.46 2.57
N ALA A 19 6.17 -9.35 2.11
CA ALA A 19 4.72 -9.23 1.91
C ALA A 19 4.18 -10.26 0.91
N MET A 20 4.92 -10.50 -0.19
CA MET A 20 4.51 -11.48 -1.20
C MET A 20 4.52 -12.91 -0.65
N VAL A 21 5.57 -13.28 0.08
CA VAL A 21 5.64 -14.61 0.74
C VAL A 21 4.56 -14.75 1.81
N SER A 22 4.34 -13.70 2.61
CA SER A 22 3.31 -13.68 3.65
C SER A 22 1.90 -13.85 3.08
N ALA A 23 1.58 -13.16 1.98
CA ALA A 23 0.26 -13.18 1.38
C ALA A 23 -0.22 -14.58 0.98
N LEU A 24 0.71 -15.49 0.65
CA LEU A 24 0.40 -16.86 0.27
C LEU A 24 0.11 -17.79 1.47
N LEU A 25 0.63 -17.46 2.66
CA LEU A 25 0.75 -18.40 3.77
C LEU A 25 -0.01 -17.98 5.03
N LEU A 26 0.01 -16.69 5.35
CA LEU A 26 -0.33 -16.17 6.68
C LEU A 26 -1.78 -15.68 6.86
N PRO A 27 -2.49 -15.11 5.85
CA PRO A 27 -3.80 -14.51 6.08
C PRO A 27 -4.81 -15.45 6.74
N LYS A 28 -4.99 -16.66 6.19
CA LYS A 28 -5.95 -17.64 6.72
C LYS A 28 -5.58 -18.06 8.14
N TRP A 29 -4.34 -18.50 8.35
CA TRP A 29 -3.84 -18.94 9.65
C TRP A 29 -3.96 -17.84 10.72
N SER A 30 -3.59 -16.61 10.37
CA SER A 30 -3.60 -15.47 11.30
C SER A 30 -5.02 -15.10 11.73
N ILE A 31 -5.96 -15.04 10.78
CA ILE A 31 -7.36 -14.70 11.06
C ILE A 31 -8.06 -15.79 11.88
N GLU A 32 -7.82 -17.07 11.58
CA GLU A 32 -8.40 -18.21 12.32
C GLU A 32 -7.85 -18.31 13.75
N THR A 33 -6.55 -18.03 13.95
CA THR A 33 -5.89 -18.19 15.24
C THR A 33 -6.16 -17.02 16.18
N PHE A 34 -5.95 -15.78 15.69
CA PHE A 34 -6.00 -14.59 16.52
C PHE A 34 -7.36 -13.87 16.47
N GLY A 35 -8.18 -14.15 15.45
CA GLY A 35 -9.42 -13.44 15.18
C GLY A 35 -9.21 -12.13 14.42
N CYS A 36 -10.19 -11.74 13.61
CA CYS A 36 -10.09 -10.59 12.71
C CYS A 36 -9.73 -9.28 13.43
N LYS A 37 -10.38 -8.99 14.58
CA LYS A 37 -10.12 -7.77 15.37
C LYS A 37 -8.65 -7.66 15.83
N ASN A 38 -8.10 -8.74 16.37
CA ASN A 38 -6.72 -8.72 16.89
C ASN A 38 -5.70 -8.58 15.75
N VAL A 39 -5.93 -9.25 14.62
CA VAL A 39 -5.07 -9.11 13.43
C VAL A 39 -5.05 -7.67 12.94
N LEU A 40 -6.21 -7.00 12.92
CA LEU A 40 -6.30 -5.58 12.57
C LEU A 40 -5.54 -4.68 13.53
N LEU A 41 -5.68 -4.87 14.84
CA LEU A 41 -4.97 -4.09 15.85
C LEU A 41 -3.46 -4.29 15.79
N VAL A 42 -3.00 -5.55 15.69
CA VAL A 42 -1.57 -5.88 15.56
C VAL A 42 -1.01 -5.25 14.28
N GLY A 43 -1.73 -5.32 13.16
CA GLY A 43 -1.33 -4.69 11.91
C GLY A 43 -1.16 -3.17 12.04
N MET A 44 -2.10 -2.49 12.69
CA MET A 44 -2.01 -1.04 12.92
C MET A 44 -0.81 -0.66 13.83
N ILE A 45 -0.58 -1.42 14.90
CA ILE A 45 0.57 -1.19 15.81
C ILE A 45 1.89 -1.39 15.07
N VAL A 46 2.03 -2.48 14.31
CA VAL A 46 3.22 -2.77 13.53
C VAL A 46 3.48 -1.71 12.47
N THR A 47 2.43 -1.19 11.84
CA THR A 47 2.52 -0.07 10.89
C THR A 47 3.06 1.18 11.59
N CYS A 48 2.60 1.49 12.80
CA CYS A 48 3.12 2.61 13.59
C CYS A 48 4.60 2.41 13.95
N CYS A 49 5.00 1.20 14.34
CA CYS A 49 6.41 0.87 14.63
C CYS A 49 7.30 1.02 13.39
N TYR A 50 6.82 0.61 12.22
CA TYR A 50 7.54 0.80 10.96
C TYR A 50 7.73 2.28 10.63
N ILE A 51 6.67 3.09 10.76
CA ILE A 51 6.75 4.54 10.55
C ILE A 51 7.72 5.18 11.58
N ALA A 52 7.63 4.81 12.86
CA ALA A 52 8.51 5.31 13.90
C ALA A 52 9.99 4.92 13.69
N SER A 53 10.24 3.75 13.10
CA SER A 53 11.61 3.30 12.79
C SER A 53 12.30 4.20 11.75
N ASN A 54 11.54 5.00 10.98
CA ASN A 54 12.11 5.97 10.04
C ASN A 54 12.71 7.20 10.75
N VAL A 55 12.55 7.36 12.08
CA VAL A 55 13.19 8.44 12.85
C VAL A 55 14.71 8.28 12.85
N TYR A 56 15.18 7.05 13.04
CA TYR A 56 16.60 6.69 13.04
C TYR A 56 16.93 6.00 11.71
N LEU A 57 17.65 6.66 10.81
CA LEU A 57 18.09 6.09 9.52
C LEU A 57 19.22 5.04 9.67
N CYS A 58 19.15 4.21 10.70
CA CYS A 58 20.01 3.04 10.82
C CYS A 58 19.50 1.94 9.89
N VAL A 59 20.39 1.42 9.05
CA VAL A 59 20.05 0.38 8.05
C VAL A 59 19.48 -0.86 8.72
N GLU A 60 20.04 -1.28 9.85
CA GLU A 60 19.65 -2.49 10.56
C GLU A 60 18.24 -2.41 11.16
N THR A 61 17.93 -1.31 11.85
CA THR A 61 16.60 -1.10 12.47
C THR A 61 15.52 -0.96 11.41
N MET A 62 15.82 -0.25 10.31
CA MET A 62 14.86 -0.05 9.24
C MET A 62 14.58 -1.34 8.47
N VAL A 63 15.61 -2.14 8.16
CA VAL A 63 15.42 -3.45 7.50
C VAL A 63 14.64 -4.41 8.39
N ALA A 64 14.97 -4.50 9.68
CA ALA A 64 14.24 -5.34 10.63
C ALA A 64 12.74 -4.95 10.71
N ALA A 65 12.46 -3.64 10.80
CA ALA A 65 11.09 -3.13 10.79
C ALA A 65 10.35 -3.45 9.48
N SER A 66 11.02 -3.38 8.33
CA SER A 66 10.44 -3.72 7.02
C SER A 66 10.09 -5.19 6.88
N ILE A 67 10.94 -6.08 7.39
CA ILE A 67 10.66 -7.53 7.41
C ILE A 67 9.41 -7.78 8.25
N LEU A 68 9.37 -7.23 9.46
CA LEU A 68 8.25 -7.42 10.39
C LEU A 68 6.95 -6.86 9.80
N TYR A 69 7.00 -5.65 9.22
CA TYR A 69 5.84 -5.05 8.55
C TYR A 69 5.40 -5.85 7.32
N GLY A 70 6.33 -6.31 6.48
CA GLY A 70 6.03 -7.15 5.32
C GLY A 70 5.37 -8.47 5.70
N VAL A 71 5.77 -9.09 6.82
CA VAL A 71 5.11 -10.31 7.30
C VAL A 71 3.66 -10.04 7.73
N VAL A 72 3.37 -8.89 8.33
CA VAL A 72 2.05 -8.60 8.92
C VAL A 72 1.07 -7.97 7.93
N ILE A 73 1.55 -7.14 6.99
CA ILE A 73 0.72 -6.31 6.11
C ILE A 73 -0.30 -7.13 5.30
N SER A 74 0.09 -8.31 4.83
CA SER A 74 -0.78 -9.13 3.99
C SER A 74 -1.97 -9.66 4.79
N SER A 75 -1.73 -10.10 6.02
CA SER A 75 -2.80 -10.52 6.92
C SER A 75 -3.70 -9.35 7.33
N TYR A 76 -3.11 -8.16 7.52
CA TYR A 76 -3.85 -6.95 7.83
C TYR A 76 -4.82 -6.56 6.70
N ILE A 77 -4.35 -6.49 5.45
CA ILE A 77 -5.19 -6.13 4.29
C ILE A 77 -6.28 -7.19 4.09
N SER A 78 -5.95 -8.48 4.21
CA SER A 78 -6.95 -9.55 4.11
C SER A 78 -8.02 -9.47 5.21
N ALA A 79 -7.62 -9.16 6.45
CA ALA A 79 -8.55 -8.98 7.56
C ALA A 79 -9.46 -7.76 7.35
N GLN A 80 -8.97 -6.66 6.79
CA GLN A 80 -9.79 -5.49 6.45
C GLN A 80 -10.88 -5.84 5.44
N SER A 81 -10.50 -6.47 4.33
CA SER A 81 -11.45 -6.87 3.28
C SER A 81 -12.47 -7.88 3.80
N LEU A 82 -12.03 -8.85 4.62
CA LEU A 82 -12.93 -9.82 5.26
C LEU A 82 -13.92 -9.12 6.20
N TYR A 83 -13.46 -8.15 6.99
CA TYR A 83 -14.32 -7.41 7.91
C TYR A 83 -15.42 -6.63 7.17
N VAL A 84 -15.06 -5.92 6.09
CA VAL A 84 -16.03 -5.19 5.26
C VAL A 84 -17.03 -6.15 4.61
N ASN A 85 -16.55 -7.28 4.08
CA ASN A 85 -17.39 -8.34 3.51
C ASN A 85 -18.40 -8.89 4.54
N GLU A 86 -17.94 -9.23 5.73
CA GLU A 86 -18.81 -9.77 6.79
C GLU A 86 -19.86 -8.76 7.27
N MET A 87 -19.49 -7.48 7.37
CA MET A 87 -20.45 -6.42 7.71
C MET A 87 -21.52 -6.24 6.63
N ALA A 88 -21.12 -6.28 5.36
CA ALA A 88 -22.05 -6.21 4.24
C ALA A 88 -23.00 -7.42 4.19
N ILE A 89 -22.51 -8.64 4.44
CA ILE A 89 -23.34 -9.85 4.55
C ILE A 89 -24.36 -9.71 5.69
N ARG A 90 -23.92 -9.31 6.89
CA ARG A 90 -24.82 -9.10 8.04
C ARG A 90 -25.89 -8.04 7.75
N PHE A 91 -25.52 -6.96 7.07
CA PHE A 91 -26.47 -5.93 6.64
C PHE A 91 -27.47 -6.44 5.60
N GLN A 92 -27.01 -7.25 4.64
CA GLN A 92 -27.85 -7.83 3.60
C GLN A 92 -28.90 -8.79 4.19
N LEU A 93 -28.54 -9.59 5.19
CA LEU A 93 -29.48 -10.48 5.90
C LEU A 93 -30.65 -9.71 6.54
N THR A 94 -30.43 -8.44 6.91
CA THR A 94 -31.47 -7.57 7.48
C THR A 94 -32.35 -6.93 6.40
N THR A 95 -31.74 -6.48 5.29
CA THR A 95 -32.42 -5.67 4.27
C THR A 95 -33.02 -6.48 3.10
N ARG A 96 -32.66 -7.78 2.95
CA ARG A 96 -33.06 -8.66 1.82
C ARG A 96 -32.74 -8.14 0.41
N ASN A 97 -31.81 -7.19 0.29
CA ASN A 97 -31.32 -6.70 -0.99
C ASN A 97 -30.35 -7.70 -1.64
N ASN A 98 -30.03 -7.50 -2.92
CA ASN A 98 -28.99 -8.27 -3.60
C ASN A 98 -27.63 -8.06 -2.91
N ILE A 99 -26.96 -9.16 -2.57
CA ILE A 99 -25.65 -9.16 -1.92
C ILE A 99 -24.62 -8.41 -2.75
N GLU A 100 -24.63 -8.53 -4.08
CA GLU A 100 -23.65 -7.89 -4.96
C GLU A 100 -23.72 -6.36 -4.85
N THR A 101 -24.94 -5.80 -4.80
CA THR A 101 -25.16 -4.36 -4.68
C THR A 101 -24.75 -3.84 -3.30
N VAL A 102 -25.10 -4.58 -2.23
CA VAL A 102 -24.72 -4.21 -0.86
C VAL A 102 -23.20 -4.25 -0.71
N MET A 103 -22.57 -5.33 -1.18
CA MET A 103 -21.13 -5.50 -1.18
C MET A 103 -20.41 -4.37 -1.92
N ALA A 104 -20.87 -4.04 -3.14
CA ALA A 104 -20.31 -2.95 -3.92
C ALA A 104 -20.40 -1.59 -3.19
N CYS A 105 -21.50 -1.33 -2.49
CA CYS A 105 -21.68 -0.11 -1.70
C CYS A 105 -20.71 -0.05 -0.52
N PHE A 106 -20.60 -1.12 0.27
CA PHE A 106 -19.69 -1.17 1.42
C PHE A 106 -18.21 -1.05 1.01
N PHE A 107 -17.80 -1.77 -0.04
CA PHE A 107 -16.44 -1.65 -0.59
C PHE A 107 -16.19 -0.29 -1.24
N GLY A 108 -17.20 0.33 -1.84
CA GLY A 108 -17.11 1.70 -2.38
C GLY A 108 -16.88 2.75 -1.28
N ILE A 109 -17.64 2.67 -0.18
CA ILE A 109 -17.46 3.56 0.98
C ILE A 109 -16.08 3.33 1.61
N TYR A 110 -15.67 2.06 1.77
CA TYR A 110 -14.34 1.72 2.28
C TYR A 110 -13.22 2.31 1.40
N ALA A 111 -13.31 2.12 0.07
CA ALA A 111 -12.34 2.66 -0.88
C ALA A 111 -12.29 4.20 -0.85
N PHE A 112 -13.44 4.87 -0.71
CA PHE A 112 -13.51 6.33 -0.57
C PHE A 112 -12.67 6.82 0.62
N PHE A 113 -12.80 6.19 1.79
CA PHE A 113 -12.01 6.56 2.96
C PHE A 113 -10.52 6.23 2.80
N LEU A 114 -10.17 5.11 2.17
CA LEU A 114 -8.78 4.76 1.89
C LEU A 114 -8.10 5.82 1.01
N GLU A 115 -8.71 6.17 -0.12
CA GLU A 115 -8.14 7.16 -1.04
C GLU A 115 -8.13 8.57 -0.42
N SER A 116 -9.17 8.93 0.34
CA SER A 116 -9.20 10.20 1.09
C SER A 116 -8.05 10.29 2.11
N SER A 117 -7.69 9.18 2.75
CA SER A 117 -6.55 9.13 3.67
C SER A 117 -5.21 9.36 2.98
N GLN A 118 -5.03 8.85 1.75
CA GLN A 118 -3.84 9.10 0.94
C GLN A 118 -3.71 10.58 0.58
N VAL A 119 -4.81 11.20 0.13
CA VAL A 119 -4.86 12.64 -0.17
C VAL A 119 -4.49 13.46 1.07
N SER A 120 -5.07 13.12 2.23
CA SER A 120 -4.80 13.80 3.49
C SER A 120 -3.33 13.66 3.93
N GLY A 121 -2.74 12.47 3.78
CA GLY A 121 -1.32 12.23 4.08
C GLY A 121 -0.37 13.01 3.17
N ASN A 122 -0.72 13.16 1.89
CA ASN A 122 0.04 13.96 0.94
C ASN A 122 -0.03 15.46 1.27
N ILE A 123 -1.20 15.95 1.69
CA ILE A 123 -1.37 17.34 2.15
C ILE A 123 -0.47 17.63 3.37
N ILE A 124 -0.46 16.73 4.36
CA ILE A 124 0.42 16.85 5.53
C ILE A 124 1.88 16.89 5.10
N SER A 125 2.28 15.98 4.21
CA SER A 125 3.66 15.92 3.69
C SER A 125 4.06 17.19 2.95
N TYR A 126 3.15 17.77 2.15
CA TYR A 126 3.37 19.03 1.45
C TYR A 126 3.61 20.18 2.43
N PHE A 127 2.79 20.32 3.47
CA PHE A 127 2.95 21.42 4.43
C PHE A 127 4.24 21.30 5.25
N VAL A 128 4.65 20.09 5.61
CA VAL A 128 5.85 19.88 6.43
C VAL A 128 7.13 20.00 5.61
N LEU A 129 7.15 19.51 4.37
CA LEU A 129 8.34 19.47 3.50
C LEU A 129 8.45 20.68 2.56
N ARG A 130 7.63 21.73 2.77
CA ARG A 130 7.64 22.90 1.89
C ARG A 130 8.94 23.70 2.07
N ILE A 131 9.70 23.83 0.99
CA ILE A 131 10.87 24.71 0.94
C ILE A 131 10.43 26.17 1.15
N PRO A 132 11.08 26.93 2.05
CA PRO A 132 10.71 28.32 2.31
C PRO A 132 10.97 29.23 1.11
N SER A 133 10.04 30.16 0.87
CA SER A 133 9.92 30.97 -0.36
C SER A 133 11.17 31.80 -0.72
N TYR A 134 11.99 32.19 0.26
CA TYR A 134 13.22 32.97 0.03
C TYR A 134 14.34 32.17 -0.66
N VAL A 135 14.25 30.84 -0.69
CA VAL A 135 15.18 29.97 -1.45
C VAL A 135 14.76 29.89 -2.92
N VAL A 136 13.47 30.09 -3.22
CA VAL A 136 12.91 30.02 -4.58
C VAL A 136 13.29 31.26 -5.41
N GLU A 137 13.34 32.45 -4.80
CA GLU A 137 13.72 33.70 -5.48
C GLU A 137 15.18 33.73 -5.97
N ARG A 138 16.07 32.90 -5.41
CA ARG A 138 17.47 32.78 -5.88
C ARG A 138 17.64 31.91 -7.15
N ARG A 139 16.56 31.35 -7.72
CA ARG A 139 16.59 30.25 -8.71
C ARG A 139 16.21 30.64 -10.14
N ASN A 140 16.50 31.87 -10.59
CA ASN A 140 16.11 32.26 -11.95
C ASN A 140 17.00 31.78 -13.11
N ASN A 141 18.12 31.07 -12.90
CA ASN A 141 19.09 30.84 -13.99
C ASN A 141 19.60 29.40 -14.20
N SER A 142 18.86 28.36 -13.82
CA SER A 142 19.29 26.97 -14.13
C SER A 142 18.12 26.00 -14.26
N GLU A 143 17.16 26.30 -15.15
CA GLU A 143 16.16 25.31 -15.53
C GLU A 143 16.81 24.21 -16.38
N SER A 144 16.88 23.00 -15.83
CA SER A 144 17.15 21.81 -16.63
C SER A 144 15.94 21.58 -17.56
N ASN A 145 16.08 21.93 -18.84
CA ASN A 145 15.04 21.77 -19.87
C ASN A 145 14.72 20.30 -20.22
N LYS A 146 15.17 19.34 -19.41
CA LYS A 146 15.00 17.91 -19.61
C LYS A 146 14.11 17.31 -18.52
N CYS A 147 12.85 17.02 -18.87
CA CYS A 147 11.87 16.36 -18.00
C CYS A 147 11.25 15.14 -18.72
N GLY A 148 10.48 14.32 -17.98
CA GLY A 148 9.80 13.14 -18.53
C GLY A 148 10.78 12.11 -19.08
N ILE A 149 10.54 11.63 -20.31
CA ILE A 149 11.35 10.58 -20.94
C ILE A 149 12.82 10.97 -21.20
N ASN A 150 13.11 12.27 -21.20
CA ASN A 150 14.45 12.82 -21.39
C ASN A 150 15.13 13.17 -20.06
N PHE A 151 14.51 12.86 -18.93
CA PHE A 151 15.11 13.05 -17.62
C PHE A 151 16.33 12.14 -17.48
N ASP A 152 17.48 12.77 -17.28
CA ASP A 152 18.77 12.11 -17.13
C ASP A 152 19.29 12.39 -15.72
N SER A 153 19.29 11.36 -14.88
CA SER A 153 19.67 11.47 -13.47
C SER A 153 21.16 11.79 -13.27
N ASP A 154 22.00 11.53 -14.27
CA ASP A 154 23.46 11.65 -14.18
C ASP A 154 24.02 12.95 -14.78
N ASN A 155 23.16 13.83 -15.32
CA ASN A 155 23.60 15.13 -15.84
C ASN A 155 23.97 16.11 -14.70
N SER A 156 25.11 16.78 -14.86
CA SER A 156 25.66 17.77 -13.92
C SER A 156 24.75 18.96 -13.59
N ALA A 157 23.74 19.23 -14.43
CA ALA A 157 22.70 20.25 -14.19
C ALA A 157 21.60 19.82 -13.19
N ASN A 158 21.46 18.53 -12.90
CA ASN A 158 20.51 18.00 -11.91
C ASN A 158 21.12 17.89 -10.50
N ILE A 159 22.45 18.03 -10.37
CA ILE A 159 23.18 18.01 -9.09
C ILE A 159 22.88 19.26 -8.25
N THR A 160 22.52 20.38 -8.88
CA THR A 160 22.18 21.65 -8.20
C THR A 160 20.72 21.75 -7.77
N ASN A 161 19.91 20.73 -8.05
CA ASN A 161 18.47 20.80 -7.86
C ASN A 161 18.13 20.49 -6.40
N THR A 162 17.89 21.54 -5.62
CA THR A 162 17.64 21.46 -4.17
C THR A 162 16.44 20.59 -3.79
N ASN A 163 15.50 20.36 -4.72
CA ASN A 163 14.35 19.48 -4.53
C ASN A 163 14.72 17.99 -4.47
N LEU A 164 15.90 17.61 -5.00
CA LEU A 164 16.43 16.24 -4.98
C LEU A 164 17.30 15.97 -3.75
N LEU A 165 17.64 17.00 -2.97
CA LEU A 165 18.34 16.80 -1.71
C LEU A 165 17.39 16.24 -0.64
N PRO A 166 17.85 15.31 0.21
CA PRO A 166 17.04 14.79 1.29
C PRO A 166 16.58 15.94 2.21
N PRO A 167 15.31 15.92 2.65
CA PRO A 167 14.79 16.95 3.53
C PRO A 167 15.57 16.99 4.85
N PRO A 168 15.70 18.18 5.47
CA PRO A 168 16.41 18.35 6.74
C PRO A 168 15.79 17.50 7.85
N GLU A 169 16.62 17.10 8.81
CA GLU A 169 16.26 16.10 9.83
C GLU A 169 15.06 16.52 10.67
N ILE A 170 14.91 17.82 10.93
CA ILE A 170 13.82 18.40 11.72
C ILE A 170 12.47 18.19 11.02
N GLU A 171 12.37 18.51 9.72
CA GLU A 171 11.14 18.34 8.94
C GLU A 171 10.74 16.86 8.86
N ARG A 172 11.72 15.97 8.67
CA ARG A 172 11.51 14.52 8.68
C ARG A 172 10.95 14.04 10.03
N ILE A 173 11.54 14.47 11.13
CA ILE A 173 11.09 14.07 12.48
C ILE A 173 9.68 14.60 12.76
N VAL A 174 9.38 15.84 12.40
CA VAL A 174 8.04 16.43 12.53
C VAL A 174 7.01 15.62 11.73
N LEU A 175 7.31 15.29 10.48
CA LEU A 175 6.41 14.50 9.63
C LEU A 175 6.12 13.13 10.24
N ILE A 176 7.16 12.41 10.67
CA ILE A 176 7.02 11.09 11.29
C ILE A 176 6.24 11.18 12.59
N SER A 177 6.50 12.18 13.43
CA SER A 177 5.79 12.39 14.70
C SER A 177 4.29 12.60 14.48
N ILE A 178 3.90 13.36 13.45
CA ILE A 178 2.48 13.57 13.11
C ILE A 178 1.83 12.24 12.71
N PHE A 179 2.45 11.47 11.82
CA PHE A 179 1.90 10.19 11.37
C PHE A 179 1.81 9.15 12.48
N VAL A 180 2.82 9.06 13.35
CA VAL A 180 2.79 8.14 14.50
C VAL A 180 1.68 8.54 15.48
N SER A 181 1.51 9.83 15.75
CA SER A 181 0.45 10.32 16.66
C SER A 181 -0.95 9.99 16.13
N LEU A 182 -1.18 10.22 14.83
CA LEU A 182 -2.44 9.84 14.17
C LEU A 182 -2.64 8.33 14.15
N GLY A 183 -1.57 7.56 13.94
CA GLY A 183 -1.60 6.09 13.99
C GLY A 183 -1.98 5.56 15.37
N ILE A 184 -1.41 6.10 16.45
CA ILE A 184 -1.76 5.72 17.82
C ILE A 184 -3.22 6.04 18.12
N LEU A 185 -3.71 7.22 17.71
CA LEU A 185 -5.12 7.58 17.84
C LEU A 185 -6.02 6.58 17.11
N ALA A 186 -5.64 6.17 15.89
CA ALA A 186 -6.38 5.18 15.12
C ALA A 186 -6.41 3.81 15.80
N VAL A 187 -5.29 3.36 16.40
CA VAL A 187 -5.23 2.10 17.17
C VAL A 187 -6.18 2.16 18.37
N ILE A 188 -6.22 3.27 19.10
CA ILE A 188 -7.12 3.46 20.24
C ILE A 188 -8.58 3.39 19.77
N LEU A 189 -8.93 4.14 18.73
CA LEU A 189 -10.29 4.13 18.17
C LEU A 189 -10.70 2.74 17.69
N ALA A 190 -9.83 2.05 16.94
CA ALA A 190 -10.10 0.68 16.50
C ALA A 190 -10.23 -0.28 17.69
N GLY A 191 -9.45 -0.10 18.76
CA GLY A 191 -9.55 -0.94 19.96
C GLY A 191 -10.95 -0.88 20.59
N PHE A 192 -11.51 0.32 20.70
CA PHE A 192 -12.80 0.57 21.34
C PHE A 192 -14.00 0.33 20.41
N PHE A 193 -13.96 0.80 19.16
CA PHE A 193 -15.12 0.79 18.26
C PHE A 193 -15.24 -0.46 17.41
N LEU A 194 -14.14 -1.20 17.19
CA LEU A 194 -14.16 -2.35 16.30
C LEU A 194 -14.72 -3.57 17.03
N GLU A 195 -15.80 -4.13 16.51
CA GLU A 195 -16.41 -5.35 17.04
C GLU A 195 -15.66 -6.59 16.55
N SER A 196 -15.63 -7.67 17.32
CA SER A 196 -14.93 -8.87 16.88
C SER A 196 -15.78 -9.66 15.88
N VAL A 197 -15.30 -9.78 14.65
CA VAL A 197 -15.83 -10.75 13.69
C VAL A 197 -15.06 -12.06 13.90
N MET A 198 -15.67 -12.98 14.66
CA MET A 198 -15.12 -14.32 14.91
C MET A 198 -15.51 -15.24 13.76
N THR A 199 -14.52 -15.84 13.10
CA THR A 199 -14.71 -17.01 12.23
C THR A 199 -14.74 -18.27 13.10
N THR A 200 -15.76 -19.11 12.93
CA THR A 200 -16.18 -20.15 13.89
C THR A 200 -15.25 -21.37 14.02
N GLU A 201 -14.12 -21.46 13.31
CA GLU A 201 -13.26 -22.66 13.35
C GLU A 201 -11.99 -22.47 14.18
N LYS A 202 -12.13 -22.66 15.49
CA LYS A 202 -11.00 -22.80 16.42
C LYS A 202 -10.65 -24.28 16.58
N ASN A 203 -9.67 -24.77 15.81
CA ASN A 203 -8.74 -25.87 16.17
C ASN A 203 -8.10 -26.47 14.91
N VAL A 204 -7.05 -25.84 14.39
CA VAL A 204 -6.16 -26.49 13.42
C VAL A 204 -4.72 -26.27 13.85
N ASN A 205 -3.91 -27.33 13.84
CA ASN A 205 -2.47 -27.24 14.05
C ASN A 205 -1.91 -26.17 13.09
N GLY A 206 -1.24 -25.13 13.61
CA GLY A 206 -0.91 -23.93 12.83
C GLY A 206 -0.13 -24.22 11.54
N PHE A 207 0.82 -25.17 11.60
CA PHE A 207 1.58 -25.61 10.43
C PHE A 207 0.71 -26.29 9.36
N GLN A 208 -0.30 -27.05 9.79
CA GLN A 208 -1.24 -27.71 8.88
C GLN A 208 -2.18 -26.69 8.22
N SER A 209 -2.62 -25.64 8.92
CA SER A 209 -3.42 -24.57 8.32
C SER A 209 -2.60 -23.77 7.29
N ILE A 210 -1.32 -23.49 7.55
CA ILE A 210 -0.43 -22.84 6.58
C ILE A 210 -0.20 -23.73 5.34
N CYS A 211 0.14 -25.00 5.55
CA CYS A 211 0.35 -25.95 4.44
C CYS A 211 -0.93 -26.14 3.62
N HIS A 212 -2.08 -26.26 4.29
CA HIS A 212 -3.39 -26.33 3.63
C HIS A 212 -3.69 -25.05 2.85
N SER A 213 -3.37 -23.87 3.39
CA SER A 213 -3.57 -22.59 2.70
C SER A 213 -2.72 -22.49 1.44
N PHE A 214 -1.46 -22.90 1.53
CA PHE A 214 -0.55 -22.95 0.39
C PHE A 214 -1.06 -23.91 -0.70
N VAL A 215 -1.42 -25.14 -0.31
CA VAL A 215 -1.95 -26.15 -1.24
C VAL A 215 -3.28 -25.69 -1.85
N ALA A 216 -4.17 -25.08 -1.07
CA ALA A 216 -5.42 -24.52 -1.57
C ALA A 216 -5.17 -23.40 -2.58
N ASN A 217 -4.24 -22.49 -2.30
CA ASN A 217 -3.85 -21.43 -3.23
C ASN A 217 -3.28 -22.00 -4.54
N LEU A 218 -2.46 -23.06 -4.47
CA LEU A 218 -1.96 -23.75 -5.68
C LEU A 218 -3.07 -24.48 -6.44
N LEU A 219 -4.02 -25.09 -5.75
CA LEU A 219 -5.20 -25.72 -6.36
C LEU A 219 -6.10 -24.69 -7.04
N HIS A 220 -6.23 -23.49 -6.47
CA HIS A 220 -6.95 -22.37 -7.06
C HIS A 220 -6.34 -21.92 -8.41
N LEU A 221 -5.03 -22.06 -8.61
CA LEU A 221 -4.39 -21.81 -9.91
C LEU A 221 -4.87 -22.76 -11.02
N LYS A 222 -5.52 -23.88 -10.69
CA LYS A 222 -6.13 -24.76 -11.70
C LYS A 222 -7.43 -24.18 -12.27
N ASN A 223 -8.06 -23.22 -11.58
CA ASN A 223 -9.28 -22.58 -12.05
C ASN A 223 -8.98 -21.49 -13.08
N TYR A 224 -9.43 -21.70 -14.33
CA TYR A 224 -9.19 -20.79 -15.44
C TYR A 224 -9.66 -19.35 -15.16
N GLN A 225 -10.77 -19.19 -14.43
CA GLN A 225 -11.29 -17.86 -14.08
C GLN A 225 -10.30 -17.09 -13.19
N GLN A 226 -9.70 -17.75 -12.19
CA GLN A 226 -8.72 -17.10 -11.31
C GLN A 226 -7.41 -16.79 -12.05
N VAL A 227 -6.98 -17.68 -12.95
CA VAL A 227 -5.80 -17.44 -13.80
C VAL A 227 -5.99 -16.22 -14.69
N LEU A 228 -7.19 -16.01 -15.23
CA LEU A 228 -7.51 -14.85 -16.06
C LEU A 228 -7.48 -13.52 -15.28
N LEU A 229 -7.69 -13.55 -13.95
CA LEU A 229 -7.55 -12.37 -13.10
C LEU A 229 -6.08 -11.99 -12.82
N ILE A 230 -5.13 -12.93 -12.89
CA ILE A 230 -3.72 -12.65 -12.53
C ILE A 230 -3.13 -11.52 -13.38
N PRO A 231 -3.24 -11.51 -14.73
CA PRO A 231 -2.73 -10.39 -15.54
C PRO A 231 -3.37 -9.05 -15.18
N ILE A 232 -4.66 -9.05 -14.86
CA ILE A 232 -5.40 -7.84 -14.46
C ILE A 232 -4.88 -7.33 -13.12
N SER A 233 -4.67 -8.22 -12.14
CA SER A 233 -4.11 -7.85 -10.84
C SER A 233 -2.67 -7.31 -10.96
N VAL A 234 -1.84 -7.89 -11.81
CA VAL A 234 -0.49 -7.38 -12.10
C VAL A 234 -0.56 -5.99 -12.74
N LEU A 235 -1.50 -5.79 -13.67
CA LEU A 235 -1.72 -4.49 -14.33
C LEU A 235 -2.12 -3.40 -13.33
N ILE A 236 -3.06 -3.70 -12.43
CA ILE A 236 -3.49 -2.79 -11.37
C ILE A 236 -2.32 -2.49 -10.42
N GLY A 237 -1.57 -3.50 -10.00
CA GLY A 237 -0.41 -3.31 -9.11
C GLY A 237 0.68 -2.45 -9.73
N LEU A 238 0.97 -2.65 -11.02
CA LEU A 238 1.86 -1.78 -11.80
C LEU A 238 1.33 -0.35 -11.80
N GLN A 239 0.07 -0.15 -12.20
CA GLN A 239 -0.57 1.15 -12.25
C GLN A 239 -0.48 1.90 -10.90
N SER A 240 -0.86 1.26 -9.79
CA SER A 240 -0.77 1.86 -8.45
C SER A 240 0.66 2.22 -8.06
N SER A 241 1.64 1.39 -8.45
CA SER A 241 3.06 1.66 -8.19
C SER A 241 3.58 2.87 -8.98
N PHE A 242 3.15 3.03 -10.23
CA PHE A 242 3.46 4.21 -11.04
C PHE A 242 2.88 5.49 -10.44
N PHE A 243 1.59 5.47 -10.07
CA PHE A 243 0.94 6.63 -9.45
C PHE A 243 1.57 7.02 -8.11
N SER A 244 2.09 6.06 -7.34
CA SER A 244 2.66 6.34 -6.03
C SER A 244 4.12 6.79 -6.06
N ASN A 245 4.92 6.35 -7.04
CA ASN A 245 6.38 6.55 -7.05
C ASN A 245 6.91 7.41 -8.21
N GLU A 246 6.21 7.50 -9.34
CA GLU A 246 6.74 8.10 -10.58
C GLU A 246 5.84 9.21 -11.17
N VAL A 247 5.16 10.00 -10.35
CA VAL A 247 4.35 11.14 -10.85
C VAL A 247 5.19 12.17 -11.62
N THR A 248 6.52 12.15 -11.48
CA THR A 248 7.46 13.06 -12.18
C THR A 248 8.25 12.44 -13.32
N LEU A 249 8.19 11.12 -13.54
CA LEU A 249 8.98 10.41 -14.54
C LEU A 249 8.08 9.60 -15.47
N VAL A 250 7.77 10.16 -16.65
CA VAL A 250 7.10 9.42 -17.72
C VAL A 250 8.10 8.45 -18.34
N SER A 251 8.12 7.21 -17.83
CA SER A 251 8.88 6.10 -18.41
C SER A 251 8.09 5.40 -19.53
N LYS A 252 8.82 4.78 -20.48
CA LYS A 252 8.31 4.04 -21.67
C LYS A 252 7.20 3.02 -21.38
N LEU A 253 7.04 2.57 -20.13
CA LEU A 253 5.98 1.64 -19.74
C LEU A 253 4.58 2.26 -19.80
N SER A 254 4.43 3.58 -19.58
CA SER A 254 3.14 4.27 -19.78
C SER A 254 2.68 4.19 -21.24
N LEU A 255 3.62 4.25 -22.18
CA LEU A 255 3.35 4.11 -23.61
C LEU A 255 2.94 2.67 -23.95
N ILE A 256 3.55 1.67 -23.32
CA ILE A 256 3.20 0.26 -23.48
C ILE A 256 1.82 -0.02 -22.89
N LEU A 257 1.51 0.49 -21.69
CA LEU A 257 0.21 0.37 -21.05
C LEU A 257 -0.89 1.10 -21.85
N TYR A 258 -0.59 2.29 -22.36
CA TYR A 258 -1.47 3.03 -23.27
C TYR A 258 -1.70 2.28 -24.58
N LEU A 259 -0.65 1.70 -25.18
CA LEU A 259 -0.77 0.88 -26.38
C LEU A 259 -1.55 -0.41 -26.12
N ILE A 260 -1.36 -1.06 -24.98
CA ILE A 260 -2.14 -2.24 -24.57
C ILE A 260 -3.61 -1.87 -24.35
N ALA A 261 -3.89 -0.78 -23.64
CA ALA A 261 -5.26 -0.27 -23.46
C ALA A 261 -5.93 0.04 -24.80
N ARG A 262 -5.20 0.69 -25.72
CA ARG A 262 -5.66 1.00 -27.08
C ARG A 262 -5.83 -0.25 -27.96
N LEU A 263 -5.06 -1.30 -27.74
CA LEU A 263 -5.20 -2.61 -28.41
C LEU A 263 -6.44 -3.37 -27.91
N PHE A 264 -6.85 -3.20 -26.66
CA PHE A 264 -8.11 -3.73 -26.15
C PHE A 264 -9.31 -2.91 -26.64
N GLU A 265 -9.17 -1.59 -26.74
CA GLU A 265 -10.21 -0.70 -27.28
C GLU A 265 -10.49 -0.96 -28.77
N ASN A 266 -9.44 -1.23 -29.57
CA ASN A 266 -9.58 -1.60 -30.98
C ASN A 266 -10.07 -3.05 -31.21
N LYS A 267 -10.27 -3.86 -30.16
CA LYS A 267 -10.78 -5.23 -30.24
C LYS A 267 -12.25 -5.38 -29.84
N ASN A 268 -13.00 -4.29 -29.73
CA ASN A 268 -14.47 -4.33 -29.69
C ASN A 268 -15.11 -4.01 -31.06
N PRO A 269 -15.18 -4.97 -32.01
CA PRO A 269 -16.15 -4.92 -33.10
C PRO A 269 -17.44 -5.62 -32.65
N PHE A 270 -18.15 -5.06 -31.68
CA PHE A 270 -19.53 -5.45 -31.41
C PHE A 270 -20.36 -4.19 -31.19
N SER A 271 -20.68 -3.55 -32.30
CA SER A 271 -21.97 -2.89 -32.44
C SER A 271 -23.02 -3.97 -32.68
N PHE A 272 -23.89 -4.18 -31.70
CA PHE A 272 -25.29 -4.52 -31.91
C PHE A 272 -26.10 -3.86 -30.80
#